data_AF-A0A7T6XM49-F1
#
_entry.id   AF-A0A7T6XM49-F1
#
_cell.length_a   1.000
_cell.length_b   1.000
_cell.length_c   1.000
_cell.angle_alpha   90.00
_cell.angle_beta   90.00
_cell.angle_gamma   90.00
#
_symmetry.space_group_name_H-M   'P 1'
#
loop_
_entity.id
_entity.type
_entity.pdbx_description
1 polymer ?
#
loop_
_entity_poly.entity_id
_entity_poly.type
_entity_poly.pdbx_seq_one_letter_code
_entity_poly.pdbx_strand_id
1 'polypeptide(L)'
;MPTKTPTPSDFPSELTVTVTPAPPSPSPTQSASPAPNILLLLHGLGDTAASFTKFAEAIRLPETTIVTVQGTAPLPFDLGGFHWGDDVSFDSATGALDMDAGLTRSTKILVSDVVRGTLVQKCGYALREIMVLGFGQGGMAALALAREVGLKGNGSVGSGEFGALSGVISIGAPYPLSGSRVGDTNRSPVLLVAGRDSVAVSDEAVRRTKQVFEFVEVSRYARKGDGMPSSREEMLPVMQFFARRLRILIHNTTHQTNMAYNLSIEVFGPGESRIHRSHWGFMINKPGNLEFGDLLQVEVIDSDRLWYGFAPRYATKIIDKAAVGMCKIADLTSQQRHDAIRIIEKEPAPKNSIGRCQDWVFDALLALEIEELVPSGTSAFWKDMIGRPAHEVAAACGTQWTCFD
;
A
#
# COMPACT_ATOMS: atom_id res chain seq x y z
N MET A 1 7.74 -19.25 3.22
CA MET A 1 8.99 -18.75 2.62
C MET A 1 9.09 -19.44 1.27
N PRO A 2 9.20 -18.67 0.17
CA PRO A 2 9.25 -19.23 -1.17
C PRO A 2 10.42 -20.20 -1.33
N THR A 3 10.18 -21.30 -2.03
CA THR A 3 11.17 -22.37 -2.24
C THR A 3 11.92 -22.20 -3.55
N LYS A 4 11.33 -21.49 -4.51
CA LYS A 4 11.90 -21.29 -5.84
C LYS A 4 11.49 -19.93 -6.43
N THR A 5 12.42 -19.23 -7.09
CA THR A 5 12.09 -18.08 -7.95
C THR A 5 11.39 -18.58 -9.20
N PRO A 6 10.19 -18.07 -9.54
CA PRO A 6 9.46 -18.54 -10.71
C PRO A 6 10.25 -18.24 -11.98
N THR A 7 10.16 -19.15 -12.94
CA THR A 7 10.66 -18.99 -14.31
C THR A 7 9.51 -19.19 -15.31
N PRO A 8 9.59 -18.68 -16.55
CA PRO A 8 8.52 -18.86 -17.53
C PRO A 8 8.11 -20.33 -17.74
N SER A 9 9.04 -21.27 -17.66
CA SER A 9 8.78 -22.71 -17.81
C SER A 9 8.01 -23.35 -16.64
N ASP A 10 7.80 -22.63 -15.53
CA ASP A 10 6.99 -23.11 -14.41
C ASP A 10 5.49 -22.96 -14.69
N PHE A 11 5.11 -22.06 -15.60
CA PHE A 11 3.74 -21.78 -16.00
C PHE A 11 3.30 -22.74 -17.12
N PRO A 12 1.99 -22.97 -17.31
CA PRO A 12 1.50 -23.74 -18.47
C PRO A 12 2.01 -23.18 -19.79
N SER A 13 2.33 -24.08 -20.73
CA SER A 13 2.90 -23.73 -22.04
C SER A 13 1.99 -22.86 -22.91
N GLU A 14 0.69 -22.86 -22.63
CA GLU A 14 -0.33 -22.09 -23.33
C GLU A 14 -0.34 -20.61 -22.89
N LEU A 15 0.30 -20.28 -21.77
CA LEU A 15 0.37 -18.92 -21.25
C LEU A 15 1.66 -18.24 -21.70
N THR A 16 1.52 -17.04 -22.25
CA THR A 16 2.65 -16.14 -22.46
C THR A 16 2.91 -15.34 -21.19
N VAL A 17 4.06 -15.63 -20.55
CA VAL A 17 4.47 -15.01 -19.29
C VAL A 17 5.91 -14.51 -19.38
N THR A 18 6.14 -13.30 -18.91
CA THR A 18 7.50 -12.77 -18.68
C THR A 18 7.78 -12.70 -17.19
N VAL A 19 8.98 -13.11 -16.77
CA VAL A 19 9.44 -12.95 -15.39
C VAL A 19 10.61 -11.97 -15.36
N THR A 20 10.39 -10.82 -14.71
CA THR A 20 11.42 -9.82 -14.44
C THR A 20 11.98 -10.07 -13.03
N PRO A 21 13.28 -10.37 -12.89
CA PRO A 21 13.88 -10.65 -11.59
C PRO A 21 13.92 -9.40 -10.71
N ALA A 22 13.94 -9.61 -9.39
CA ALA A 22 14.20 -8.53 -8.44
C ALA A 22 15.57 -7.88 -8.72
N PRO A 23 15.73 -6.56 -8.48
CA PRO A 23 17.03 -5.90 -8.59
C PRO A 23 18.08 -6.59 -7.71
N PRO A 24 19.35 -6.68 -8.17
CA PRO A 24 20.40 -7.33 -7.40
C PRO A 24 20.61 -6.62 -6.06
N SER A 25 20.73 -7.40 -4.98
CA SER A 25 21.06 -6.87 -3.66
C SER A 25 22.52 -6.38 -3.65
N PRO A 26 22.82 -5.24 -3.01
CA PRO A 26 24.20 -4.75 -2.84
C PRO A 26 25.07 -5.64 -1.94
N SER A 27 24.51 -6.69 -1.34
CA SER A 27 25.22 -7.60 -0.43
C SER A 27 25.81 -8.79 -1.22
N PRO A 28 27.15 -8.94 -1.30
CA PRO A 28 27.80 -9.96 -2.15
C PRO A 28 27.67 -11.40 -1.64
N THR A 29 27.01 -11.64 -0.50
CA THR A 29 26.89 -12.97 0.14
C THR A 29 25.58 -13.69 -0.16
N GLN A 30 24.69 -13.13 -0.99
CA GLN A 30 23.41 -13.77 -1.33
C GLN A 30 23.44 -14.38 -2.72
N SER A 31 23.79 -15.66 -2.79
CA SER A 31 23.32 -16.52 -3.85
C SER A 31 22.23 -17.47 -3.31
N ALA A 32 21.13 -17.55 -4.06
CA ALA A 32 20.13 -18.63 -4.11
C ALA A 32 18.75 -18.48 -3.39
N SER A 33 18.48 -17.49 -2.52
CA SER A 33 17.13 -17.38 -1.94
C SER A 33 16.15 -16.63 -2.87
N PRO A 34 14.93 -17.15 -3.13
CA PRO A 34 13.93 -16.44 -3.93
C PRO A 34 13.51 -15.11 -3.29
N ALA A 35 13.19 -14.13 -4.13
CA ALA A 35 12.61 -12.86 -3.67
C ALA A 35 11.31 -13.14 -2.88
N PRO A 36 11.08 -12.46 -1.75
CA PRO A 36 9.95 -12.69 -0.86
C PRO A 36 8.61 -12.23 -1.43
N ASN A 37 8.61 -11.39 -2.48
CA ASN A 37 7.39 -10.84 -3.06
C ASN A 37 7.24 -11.19 -4.53
N ILE A 38 5.99 -11.38 -4.95
CA ILE A 38 5.57 -11.37 -6.34
C ILE A 38 4.70 -10.15 -6.61
N LEU A 39 4.99 -9.44 -7.70
CA LEU A 39 4.02 -8.53 -8.32
C LEU A 39 3.54 -9.13 -9.64
N LEU A 40 2.27 -9.48 -9.70
CA LEU A 40 1.60 -9.96 -10.91
C LEU A 40 1.06 -8.76 -11.70
N LEU A 41 1.43 -8.63 -12.96
CA LEU A 41 1.03 -7.53 -13.84
C LEU A 41 0.05 -7.99 -14.91
N LEU A 42 -1.09 -7.31 -15.00
CA LEU A 42 -2.16 -7.59 -15.95
C LEU A 42 -2.46 -6.34 -16.81
N HIS A 43 -2.15 -6.42 -18.11
CA HIS A 43 -2.29 -5.29 -19.03
C HIS A 43 -3.76 -4.97 -19.39
N GLY A 44 -3.99 -3.80 -19.99
CA GLY A 44 -5.31 -3.37 -20.44
C GLY A 44 -5.81 -4.05 -21.72
N LEU A 45 -7.10 -3.86 -22.00
CA LEU A 45 -7.76 -4.33 -23.20
C LEU A 45 -7.03 -3.84 -24.46
N GLY A 46 -6.65 -4.75 -25.36
CA GLY A 46 -5.97 -4.45 -26.61
C GLY A 46 -4.46 -4.20 -26.48
N ASP A 47 -3.87 -4.42 -25.31
CA ASP A 47 -2.43 -4.31 -25.09
C ASP A 47 -1.75 -5.71 -25.10
N THR A 48 -0.45 -5.74 -24.79
CA THR A 48 0.38 -6.93 -24.71
C THR A 48 1.21 -6.96 -23.42
N ALA A 49 1.67 -8.15 -23.05
CA ALA A 49 2.62 -8.34 -21.96
C ALA A 49 3.95 -7.60 -22.22
N ALA A 50 4.31 -7.33 -23.48
CA ALA A 50 5.54 -6.62 -23.81
C ALA A 50 5.55 -5.18 -23.29
N SER A 51 4.44 -4.45 -23.40
CA SER A 51 4.30 -3.09 -22.86
C SER A 51 4.46 -3.08 -21.34
N PHE A 52 3.81 -4.04 -20.65
CA PHE A 52 3.86 -4.15 -19.19
C PHE A 52 5.19 -4.71 -18.67
N THR A 53 5.92 -5.48 -19.48
CA THR A 53 7.29 -5.91 -19.15
C THR A 53 8.22 -4.69 -19.05
N LYS A 54 8.09 -3.70 -19.96
CA LYS A 54 8.86 -2.45 -19.85
C LYS A 54 8.54 -1.69 -18.57
N PHE A 55 7.27 -1.69 -18.15
CA PHE A 55 6.86 -1.12 -16.86
C PHE A 55 7.47 -1.88 -15.67
N ALA A 56 7.49 -3.22 -15.71
CA ALA A 56 8.14 -4.06 -14.71
C ALA A 56 9.64 -3.73 -14.55
N GLU A 57 10.34 -3.57 -15.68
CA GLU A 57 11.75 -3.20 -15.70
C GLU A 57 12.01 -1.78 -15.15
N ALA A 58 11.10 -0.85 -15.43
CA ALA A 58 11.23 0.55 -14.99
C ALA A 58 10.98 0.74 -13.49
N ILE A 59 10.02 0.02 -12.91
CA ILE A 59 9.59 0.26 -11.53
C ILE A 59 10.61 -0.21 -10.47
N ARG A 60 11.45 -1.19 -10.81
CA ARG A 60 12.60 -1.69 -10.01
C ARG A 60 12.30 -1.82 -8.51
N LEU A 61 11.22 -2.52 -8.17
CA LEU A 61 10.83 -2.73 -6.78
C LEU A 61 11.85 -3.64 -6.07
N PRO A 62 12.40 -3.23 -4.92
CA PRO A 62 13.31 -4.08 -4.14
C PRO A 62 12.65 -5.41 -3.79
N GLU A 63 13.44 -6.49 -3.84
CA GLU A 63 13.04 -7.80 -3.33
C GLU A 63 11.68 -8.30 -3.85
N THR A 64 11.37 -7.95 -5.10
CA THR A 64 10.11 -8.28 -5.74
C THR A 64 10.39 -8.84 -7.12
N THR A 65 10.03 -10.10 -7.33
CA THR A 65 9.99 -10.69 -8.67
C THR A 65 8.68 -10.28 -9.33
N ILE A 66 8.74 -9.78 -10.56
CA ILE A 66 7.56 -9.31 -11.28
C ILE A 66 7.20 -10.33 -12.35
N VAL A 67 5.95 -10.78 -12.36
CA VAL A 67 5.41 -11.73 -13.33
C VAL A 67 4.39 -10.99 -14.18
N THR A 68 4.65 -10.84 -15.48
CA THR A 68 3.72 -10.19 -16.42
C THR A 68 3.02 -11.27 -17.24
N VAL A 69 1.68 -11.26 -17.23
CA VAL A 69 0.87 -12.25 -17.94
C VAL A 69 0.16 -11.59 -19.11
N GLN A 70 0.22 -12.24 -20.28
CA GLN A 70 -0.52 -11.86 -21.48
C GLN A 70 -2.01 -12.19 -21.32
N GLY A 71 -2.88 -11.32 -21.84
CA GLY A 71 -4.32 -11.57 -21.91
C GLY A 71 -4.63 -12.90 -22.60
N THR A 72 -5.68 -13.57 -22.14
CA THR A 72 -5.96 -14.97 -22.47
C THR A 72 -6.52 -15.20 -23.88
N ALA A 73 -6.91 -14.14 -24.58
CA ALA A 73 -7.41 -14.21 -25.94
C ALA A 73 -6.93 -13.01 -26.77
N PRO A 74 -6.58 -13.21 -28.06
CA PRO A 74 -6.28 -12.09 -28.95
C PRO A 74 -7.56 -11.33 -29.32
N LEU A 75 -7.44 -10.03 -29.61
CA LEU A 75 -8.58 -9.30 -30.18
C LEU A 75 -8.91 -9.83 -31.60
N PRO A 76 -10.20 -9.92 -31.96
CA PRO A 76 -10.64 -10.37 -33.28
C PRO A 76 -10.31 -9.35 -34.38
N PHE A 77 -10.48 -9.77 -35.64
CA PHE A 77 -10.34 -8.92 -36.84
C PHE A 77 -8.98 -8.25 -37.00
N ASP A 78 -7.91 -8.90 -36.54
CA ASP A 78 -6.53 -8.40 -36.65
C ASP A 78 -6.31 -7.01 -36.03
N LEU A 79 -7.17 -6.61 -35.07
CA LEU A 79 -7.04 -5.35 -34.34
C LEU A 79 -5.73 -5.26 -33.53
N GLY A 80 -5.07 -6.40 -33.33
CA GLY A 80 -3.84 -6.52 -32.55
C GLY A 80 -4.09 -6.45 -31.05
N GLY A 81 -3.16 -7.00 -30.28
CA GLY A 81 -3.29 -7.05 -28.83
C GLY A 81 -4.24 -8.13 -28.31
N PHE A 82 -4.41 -8.15 -26.99
CA PHE A 82 -5.12 -9.21 -26.28
C PHE A 82 -6.09 -8.65 -25.25
N HIS A 83 -7.01 -9.50 -24.80
CA HIS A 83 -8.02 -9.19 -23.81
C HIS A 83 -8.19 -10.33 -22.80
N TRP A 84 -8.83 -10.01 -21.67
CA TRP A 84 -9.16 -10.93 -20.59
C TRP A 84 -10.63 -11.38 -20.62
N GLY A 85 -11.42 -10.78 -21.51
CA GLY A 85 -12.84 -11.05 -21.67
C GLY A 85 -13.13 -12.50 -22.08
N ASP A 86 -14.30 -13.02 -21.68
CA ASP A 86 -14.84 -14.28 -22.18
C ASP A 86 -15.23 -14.15 -23.67
N ASP A 87 -15.65 -12.95 -24.06
CA ASP A 87 -15.95 -12.52 -25.43
C ASP A 87 -15.47 -11.06 -25.65
N VAL A 88 -15.78 -10.49 -26.82
CA VAL A 88 -15.62 -9.07 -27.13
C VAL A 88 -16.98 -8.38 -27.12
N SER A 89 -17.14 -7.43 -26.20
CA SER A 89 -18.35 -6.62 -26.06
C SER A 89 -18.08 -5.18 -26.48
N PHE A 90 -19.12 -4.47 -26.90
CA PHE A 90 -19.08 -3.06 -27.22
C PHE A 90 -20.05 -2.30 -26.32
N ASP A 91 -19.60 -1.18 -25.77
CA ASP A 91 -20.43 -0.27 -25.01
C ASP A 91 -21.46 0.38 -25.94
N SER A 92 -22.74 0.18 -25.64
CA SER A 92 -23.83 0.64 -26.52
C SER A 92 -23.95 2.15 -26.62
N ALA A 93 -23.40 2.90 -25.67
CA ALA A 93 -23.50 4.37 -25.64
C ALA A 93 -22.38 5.03 -26.46
N THR A 94 -21.20 4.44 -26.46
CA THR A 94 -19.98 5.01 -27.07
C THR A 94 -19.54 4.27 -28.33
N GLY A 95 -19.99 3.03 -28.52
CA GLY A 95 -19.51 2.12 -29.57
C GLY A 95 -18.08 1.64 -29.36
N ALA A 96 -17.44 1.98 -28.22
CA ALA A 96 -16.10 1.53 -27.88
C ALA A 96 -16.13 0.09 -27.36
N LEU A 97 -14.97 -0.57 -27.32
CA LEU A 97 -14.85 -1.87 -26.67
C LEU A 97 -15.17 -1.77 -25.18
N ASP A 98 -16.01 -2.68 -24.69
CA ASP A 98 -16.37 -2.77 -23.28
C ASP A 98 -15.30 -3.56 -22.51
N MET A 99 -14.86 -3.00 -21.39
CA MET A 99 -13.90 -3.66 -20.51
C MET A 99 -14.53 -4.86 -19.79
N ASP A 100 -15.83 -4.84 -19.50
CA ASP A 100 -16.51 -5.91 -18.77
C ASP A 100 -17.24 -6.89 -19.72
N ALA A 101 -16.46 -7.65 -20.47
CA ALA A 101 -16.96 -8.64 -21.41
C ALA A 101 -17.06 -10.06 -20.81
N GLY A 102 -17.33 -10.16 -19.50
CA GLY A 102 -17.22 -11.39 -18.71
C GLY A 102 -15.76 -11.79 -18.48
N LEU A 103 -15.41 -12.24 -17.28
CA LEU A 103 -14.00 -12.50 -16.91
C LEU A 103 -13.81 -13.92 -16.34
N THR A 104 -14.71 -14.85 -16.65
CA THR A 104 -14.78 -16.16 -16.00
C THR A 104 -13.56 -17.01 -16.37
N ARG A 105 -13.23 -17.09 -17.66
CA ARG A 105 -12.12 -17.88 -18.18
C ARG A 105 -10.79 -17.36 -17.67
N SER A 106 -10.55 -16.06 -17.82
CA SER A 106 -9.30 -15.42 -17.38
C SER A 106 -9.12 -15.54 -15.87
N THR A 107 -10.17 -15.30 -15.08
CA THR A 107 -10.12 -15.48 -13.62
C THR A 107 -9.79 -16.91 -13.25
N LYS A 108 -10.42 -17.91 -13.88
CA LYS A 108 -10.12 -19.33 -13.61
C LYS A 108 -8.65 -19.67 -13.87
N ILE A 109 -8.10 -19.23 -15.00
CA ILE A 109 -6.69 -19.46 -15.38
C ILE A 109 -5.76 -18.77 -14.38
N LEU A 110 -6.01 -17.50 -14.06
CA LEU A 110 -5.20 -16.74 -13.11
C LEU A 110 -5.22 -17.36 -11.71
N VAL A 111 -6.39 -17.81 -11.24
CA VAL A 111 -6.54 -18.46 -9.92
C VAL A 111 -5.86 -19.82 -9.90
N SER A 112 -6.21 -20.69 -10.86
CA SER A 112 -5.89 -22.12 -10.81
C SER A 112 -4.46 -22.38 -11.25
N ASP A 113 -4.04 -21.76 -12.36
CA ASP A 113 -2.82 -22.13 -13.05
C ASP A 113 -1.67 -21.20 -12.66
N VAL A 114 -1.92 -19.89 -12.63
CA VAL A 114 -0.90 -18.88 -12.31
C VAL A 114 -0.67 -18.83 -10.80
N VAL A 115 -1.68 -18.46 -10.01
CA VAL A 115 -1.52 -18.25 -8.57
C VAL A 115 -1.39 -19.58 -7.81
N ARG A 116 -2.43 -20.42 -7.81
CA ARG A 116 -2.42 -21.66 -6.99
C ARG A 116 -1.46 -22.70 -7.54
N GLY A 117 -1.57 -23.04 -8.82
CA GLY A 117 -0.81 -24.12 -9.45
C GLY A 117 0.68 -23.80 -9.60
N THR A 118 1.05 -22.55 -9.87
CA THR A 118 2.44 -22.19 -10.12
C THR A 118 3.08 -21.44 -8.95
N LEU A 119 2.59 -20.24 -8.61
CA LEU A 119 3.24 -19.41 -7.58
C LEU A 119 3.18 -20.04 -6.19
N VAL A 120 2.02 -20.59 -5.80
CA VAL A 120 1.85 -21.23 -4.50
C VAL A 120 2.42 -22.66 -4.50
N GLN A 121 1.90 -23.55 -5.34
CA GLN A 121 2.25 -24.98 -5.28
C GLN A 121 3.67 -25.29 -5.76
N LYS A 122 4.09 -24.76 -6.91
CA LYS A 122 5.44 -25.06 -7.47
C LYS A 122 6.53 -24.18 -6.85
N CYS A 123 6.23 -22.92 -6.59
CA CYS A 123 7.24 -21.93 -6.15
C CYS A 123 7.22 -21.63 -4.64
N GLY A 124 6.19 -22.08 -3.92
CA GLY A 124 6.12 -22.01 -2.45
C GLY A 124 5.76 -20.63 -1.88
N TYR A 125 5.23 -19.72 -2.70
CA TYR A 125 4.77 -18.42 -2.22
C TYR A 125 3.46 -18.56 -1.44
N ALA A 126 3.32 -17.81 -0.35
CA ALA A 126 2.04 -17.64 0.31
C ALA A 126 1.19 -16.57 -0.40
N LEU A 127 -0.14 -16.63 -0.28
CA LEU A 127 -1.01 -15.61 -0.90
C LEU A 127 -0.66 -14.17 -0.47
N ARG A 128 -0.30 -13.99 0.81
CA ARG A 128 0.15 -12.70 1.38
C ARG A 128 1.49 -12.19 0.83
N GLU A 129 2.18 -12.97 0.00
CA GLU A 129 3.42 -12.61 -0.68
C GLU A 129 3.18 -12.21 -2.15
N ILE A 130 1.93 -12.31 -2.63
CA ILE A 130 1.54 -12.05 -4.01
C ILE A 130 0.68 -10.78 -4.06
N MET A 131 1.17 -9.75 -4.75
CA MET A 131 0.43 -8.54 -5.13
C MET A 131 0.00 -8.62 -6.59
N VAL A 132 -1.11 -7.98 -6.95
CA VAL A 132 -1.53 -7.85 -8.35
C VAL A 132 -1.71 -6.38 -8.70
N LEU A 133 -1.18 -5.94 -9.83
CA LEU A 133 -1.47 -4.64 -10.43
C LEU A 133 -2.06 -4.86 -11.82
N GLY A 134 -3.23 -4.27 -12.07
CA GLY A 134 -3.88 -4.32 -13.36
C GLY A 134 -4.33 -2.94 -13.86
N PHE A 135 -4.39 -2.80 -15.17
CA PHE A 135 -4.87 -1.59 -15.85
C PHE A 135 -6.13 -1.89 -16.68
N GLY A 136 -7.15 -1.04 -16.59
CA GLY A 136 -8.41 -1.20 -17.31
C GLY A 136 -9.01 -2.59 -17.10
N GLN A 137 -9.26 -3.33 -18.18
CA GLN A 137 -9.74 -4.71 -18.10
C GLN A 137 -8.81 -5.64 -17.29
N GLY A 138 -7.48 -5.45 -17.33
CA GLY A 138 -6.54 -6.19 -16.48
C GLY A 138 -6.74 -5.88 -14.99
N GLY A 139 -7.16 -4.66 -14.64
CA GLY A 139 -7.55 -4.27 -13.29
C GLY A 139 -8.82 -4.99 -12.82
N MET A 140 -9.82 -5.12 -13.70
CA MET A 140 -11.02 -5.92 -13.41
C MET A 140 -10.66 -7.40 -13.18
N ALA A 141 -9.80 -7.96 -14.04
CA ALA A 141 -9.30 -9.33 -13.89
C ALA A 141 -8.51 -9.51 -12.58
N ALA A 142 -7.69 -8.52 -12.17
CA ALA A 142 -6.96 -8.54 -10.90
C ALA A 142 -7.90 -8.60 -9.69
N LEU A 143 -8.99 -7.81 -9.73
CA LEU A 143 -9.99 -7.80 -8.67
C LEU A 143 -10.82 -9.09 -8.65
N ALA A 144 -11.21 -9.61 -9.81
CA ALA A 144 -11.91 -10.90 -9.91
C ALA A 144 -11.03 -12.06 -9.39
N LEU A 145 -9.76 -12.09 -9.79
CA LEU A 145 -8.74 -13.02 -9.27
C LEU A 145 -8.67 -12.96 -7.75
N ALA A 146 -8.46 -11.78 -7.17
CA ALA A 146 -8.32 -11.62 -5.73
C ALA A 146 -9.57 -12.11 -4.99
N ARG A 147 -10.77 -11.79 -5.51
CA ARG A 147 -12.05 -12.26 -4.97
C ARG A 147 -12.07 -13.79 -4.91
N GLU A 148 -11.86 -14.46 -6.04
CA GLU A 148 -11.96 -15.92 -6.16
C GLU A 148 -10.89 -16.67 -5.36
N VAL A 149 -9.66 -16.14 -5.28
CA VAL A 149 -8.60 -16.73 -4.47
C VAL A 149 -8.97 -16.81 -2.99
N GLY A 150 -9.68 -15.79 -2.47
CA GLY A 150 -10.09 -15.72 -1.07
C GLY A 150 -11.38 -16.44 -0.72
N LEU A 151 -12.12 -16.97 -1.70
CA LEU A 151 -13.31 -17.78 -1.43
C LEU A 151 -12.90 -19.16 -0.92
N LYS A 152 -13.53 -19.61 0.18
CA LYS A 152 -13.46 -21.00 0.65
C LYS A 152 -14.10 -21.88 -0.42
N GLY A 153 -13.32 -22.75 -1.05
CA GLY A 153 -13.84 -23.65 -2.08
C GLY A 153 -14.80 -24.66 -1.46
N ASN A 154 -16.01 -24.77 -2.00
CA ASN A 154 -16.97 -25.85 -1.67
C ASN A 154 -16.60 -27.21 -2.33
N GLY A 155 -15.37 -27.37 -2.81
CA GLY A 155 -14.94 -28.52 -3.62
C GLY A 155 -13.82 -29.33 -2.96
N SER A 156 -14.01 -30.64 -2.97
CA SER A 156 -13.17 -31.71 -2.43
C SER A 156 -11.83 -31.94 -3.18
N VAL A 157 -11.18 -30.88 -3.66
CA VAL A 157 -9.87 -30.98 -4.34
C VAL A 157 -8.91 -29.96 -3.76
N GLY A 158 -8.03 -30.44 -2.88
CA GLY A 158 -6.83 -29.76 -2.45
C GLY A 158 -7.00 -28.83 -1.25
N SER A 159 -6.29 -29.14 -0.18
CA SER A 159 -6.01 -28.31 1.00
C SER A 159 -5.20 -27.05 0.66
N GLY A 160 -5.65 -26.25 -0.32
CA GLY A 160 -5.00 -25.01 -0.72
C GLY A 160 -5.16 -23.92 0.35
N GLU A 161 -4.12 -23.11 0.54
CA GLU A 161 -4.14 -21.95 1.44
C GLU A 161 -5.28 -21.01 1.01
N PHE A 162 -6.32 -20.85 1.84
CA PHE A 162 -7.34 -19.82 1.69
C PHE A 162 -6.83 -18.54 2.35
N GLY A 163 -6.98 -17.39 1.70
CA GLY A 163 -6.47 -16.16 2.29
C GLY A 163 -6.60 -14.93 1.41
N ALA A 164 -5.99 -13.85 1.89
CA ALA A 164 -5.89 -12.58 1.20
C ALA A 164 -4.56 -12.49 0.45
N LEU A 165 -4.60 -11.86 -0.72
CA LEU A 165 -3.41 -11.38 -1.41
C LEU A 165 -2.73 -10.28 -0.60
N SER A 166 -1.45 -10.01 -0.89
CA SER A 166 -0.75 -8.88 -0.27
C SER A 166 -1.42 -7.55 -0.63
N GLY A 167 -2.02 -7.45 -1.81
CA GLY A 167 -2.92 -6.36 -2.21
C GLY A 167 -3.25 -6.38 -3.69
N VAL A 168 -4.17 -5.51 -4.10
CA VAL A 168 -4.56 -5.30 -5.50
C VAL A 168 -4.51 -3.82 -5.82
N ILE A 169 -3.83 -3.46 -6.91
CA ILE A 169 -3.87 -2.12 -7.48
C ILE A 169 -4.62 -2.21 -8.81
N SER A 170 -5.75 -1.52 -8.91
CA SER A 170 -6.56 -1.49 -10.14
C SER A 170 -6.62 -0.06 -10.66
N ILE A 171 -5.98 0.17 -11.80
CA ILE A 171 -5.90 1.49 -12.44
C ILE A 171 -6.95 1.57 -13.53
N GLY A 172 -7.85 2.55 -13.44
CA GLY A 172 -8.88 2.82 -14.43
C GLY A 172 -10.05 1.84 -14.45
N ALA A 173 -10.12 0.93 -13.48
CA ALA A 173 -11.21 -0.04 -13.41
C ALA A 173 -11.63 -0.40 -11.98
N PRO A 174 -12.94 -0.50 -11.72
CA PRO A 174 -13.50 -1.02 -10.47
C PRO A 174 -13.66 -2.55 -10.52
N TYR A 175 -14.26 -3.14 -9.47
CA TYR A 175 -14.73 -4.52 -9.55
C TYR A 175 -15.75 -4.68 -10.69
N PRO A 176 -15.65 -5.72 -11.54
CA PRO A 176 -16.54 -5.92 -12.68
C PRO A 176 -18.00 -6.09 -12.26
N LEU A 177 -18.93 -5.64 -13.09
CA LEU A 177 -20.37 -5.91 -12.97
C LEU A 177 -20.68 -7.40 -13.18
N SER A 178 -19.93 -8.06 -14.07
CA SER A 178 -20.05 -9.51 -14.30
C SER A 178 -19.57 -10.38 -13.13
N GLY A 179 -18.86 -9.80 -12.16
CA GLY A 179 -18.30 -10.50 -11.02
C GLY A 179 -19.32 -10.84 -9.92
N SER A 180 -19.15 -11.99 -9.26
CA SER A 180 -19.99 -12.41 -8.14
C SER A 180 -19.76 -11.57 -6.88
N ARG A 181 -20.84 -11.05 -6.31
CA ARG A 181 -20.84 -10.26 -5.07
C ARG A 181 -21.42 -11.01 -3.87
N VAL A 182 -21.71 -12.30 -4.05
CA VAL A 182 -22.31 -13.14 -3.01
C VAL A 182 -21.22 -13.71 -2.11
N GLY A 183 -21.50 -13.79 -0.80
CA GLY A 183 -20.59 -14.35 0.21
C GLY A 183 -19.79 -13.28 0.98
N ASP A 184 -18.94 -13.73 1.91
CA ASP A 184 -18.14 -12.85 2.78
C ASP A 184 -17.23 -11.92 1.98
N THR A 185 -16.92 -10.73 2.52
CA THR A 185 -15.95 -9.81 1.91
C THR A 185 -14.53 -10.37 1.93
N ASN A 186 -13.76 -10.10 0.89
CA ASN A 186 -12.34 -10.44 0.79
C ASN A 186 -11.48 -9.41 1.53
N ARG A 187 -10.46 -9.88 2.26
CA ARG A 187 -9.59 -9.01 3.09
C ARG A 187 -8.34 -8.51 2.38
N SER A 188 -8.15 -8.82 1.10
CA SER A 188 -7.06 -8.26 0.29
C SER A 188 -7.26 -6.76 0.17
N PRO A 189 -6.31 -5.91 0.59
CA PRO A 189 -6.47 -4.47 0.41
C PRO A 189 -6.44 -4.09 -1.06
N VAL A 190 -7.29 -3.14 -1.42
CA VAL A 190 -7.45 -2.66 -2.80
C VAL A 190 -7.13 -1.17 -2.85
N LEU A 191 -6.30 -0.78 -3.82
CA LEU A 191 -6.15 0.59 -4.26
C LEU A 191 -6.76 0.74 -5.65
N LEU A 192 -7.85 1.50 -5.75
CA LEU A 192 -8.39 1.96 -7.02
C LEU A 192 -7.70 3.27 -7.39
N VAL A 193 -7.19 3.37 -8.61
CA VAL A 193 -6.55 4.59 -9.13
C VAL A 193 -7.27 5.03 -10.39
N ALA A 194 -7.64 6.30 -10.51
CA ALA A 194 -8.41 6.78 -11.66
C ALA A 194 -8.21 8.28 -11.92
N GLY A 195 -8.61 8.76 -13.08
CA GLY A 195 -8.71 10.20 -13.35
C GLY A 195 -9.80 10.86 -12.49
N ARG A 196 -9.72 12.18 -12.31
CA ARG A 196 -10.72 12.93 -11.52
C ARG A 196 -12.16 12.79 -12.03
N ASP A 197 -12.32 12.53 -13.33
CA ASP A 197 -13.60 12.43 -14.03
C ASP A 197 -13.85 11.02 -14.60
N SER A 198 -13.22 10.01 -13.99
CA SER A 198 -13.41 8.62 -14.40
C SER A 198 -14.89 8.21 -14.37
N VAL A 199 -15.40 7.83 -15.52
CA VAL A 199 -16.73 7.23 -15.66
C VAL A 199 -16.73 5.76 -15.25
N ALA A 200 -15.61 5.06 -15.47
CA ALA A 200 -15.45 3.65 -15.13
C ALA A 200 -15.40 3.46 -13.60
N VAL A 201 -14.59 4.26 -12.91
CA VAL A 201 -14.46 4.27 -11.45
C VAL A 201 -15.38 5.34 -10.87
N SER A 202 -16.69 5.21 -11.11
CA SER A 202 -17.71 6.07 -10.50
C SER A 202 -17.91 5.73 -9.01
N ASP A 203 -18.61 6.59 -8.26
CA ASP A 203 -18.90 6.34 -6.83
C ASP A 203 -19.71 5.05 -6.64
N GLU A 204 -20.64 4.75 -7.55
CA GLU A 204 -21.39 3.50 -7.54
C GLU A 204 -20.48 2.29 -7.79
N ALA A 205 -19.48 2.43 -8.67
CA ALA A 205 -18.51 1.38 -8.93
C ALA A 205 -17.53 1.17 -7.76
N VAL A 206 -17.14 2.25 -7.07
CA VAL A 206 -16.37 2.18 -5.82
C VAL A 206 -17.20 1.46 -4.74
N ARG A 207 -18.48 1.82 -4.59
CA ARG A 207 -19.39 1.15 -3.65
C ARG A 207 -19.53 -0.33 -3.96
N ARG A 208 -19.69 -0.69 -5.24
CA ARG A 208 -19.69 -2.10 -5.69
C ARG A 208 -18.41 -2.83 -5.31
N THR A 209 -17.25 -2.19 -5.46
CA THR A 209 -15.96 -2.77 -5.05
C THR A 209 -15.90 -2.99 -3.53
N LYS A 210 -16.41 -2.03 -2.74
CA LYS A 210 -16.51 -2.13 -1.27
C LYS A 210 -17.50 -3.20 -0.78
N GLN A 211 -18.45 -3.63 -1.61
CA GLN A 211 -19.29 -4.80 -1.28
C GLN A 211 -18.51 -6.12 -1.34
N VAL A 212 -17.38 -6.14 -2.05
CA VAL A 212 -16.58 -7.35 -2.29
C VAL A 212 -15.31 -7.35 -1.43
N PHE A 213 -14.73 -6.18 -1.15
CA PHE A 213 -13.48 -6.04 -0.41
C PHE A 213 -13.64 -5.17 0.84
N GLU A 214 -13.06 -5.62 1.95
CA GLU A 214 -13.11 -4.93 3.26
C GLU A 214 -12.35 -3.60 3.24
N PHE A 215 -11.17 -3.58 2.60
CA PHE A 215 -10.28 -2.41 2.58
C PHE A 215 -10.12 -1.89 1.15
N VAL A 216 -10.80 -0.77 0.85
CA VAL A 216 -10.74 -0.13 -0.49
C VAL A 216 -10.36 1.34 -0.33
N GLU A 217 -9.17 1.68 -0.81
CA GLU A 217 -8.67 3.03 -0.99
C GLU A 217 -8.92 3.50 -2.43
N VAL A 218 -9.19 4.79 -2.61
CA VAL A 218 -9.38 5.40 -3.94
C VAL A 218 -8.44 6.59 -4.06
N SER A 219 -7.60 6.57 -5.09
CA SER A 219 -6.76 7.69 -5.48
C SER A 219 -7.22 8.26 -6.82
N ARG A 220 -7.35 9.59 -6.88
CA ARG A 220 -7.75 10.32 -8.07
C ARG A 220 -6.59 11.18 -8.55
N TYR A 221 -6.22 11.06 -9.82
CA TYR A 221 -5.32 12.04 -10.45
C TYR A 221 -6.00 13.40 -10.53
N ALA A 222 -5.21 14.48 -10.49
CA ALA A 222 -5.72 15.81 -10.78
C ALA A 222 -6.14 15.96 -12.25
N ARG A 223 -5.56 15.18 -13.16
CA ARG A 223 -5.90 15.19 -14.59
C ARG A 223 -7.13 14.35 -14.90
N LYS A 224 -7.67 14.60 -16.09
CA LYS A 224 -8.75 13.80 -16.67
C LYS A 224 -8.24 12.47 -17.21
N GLY A 225 -9.14 11.48 -17.24
CA GLY A 225 -8.92 10.18 -17.88
C GLY A 225 -8.08 9.19 -17.06
N ASP A 226 -8.28 7.92 -17.38
CA ASP A 226 -7.91 6.79 -16.53
C ASP A 226 -6.56 6.14 -16.84
N GLY A 227 -5.79 6.71 -17.77
CA GLY A 227 -4.49 6.16 -18.19
C GLY A 227 -3.49 5.95 -17.04
N MET A 228 -2.47 5.12 -17.31
CA MET A 228 -1.38 4.82 -16.37
C MET A 228 -0.75 6.10 -15.75
N PRO A 229 -0.28 6.05 -14.48
CA PRO A 229 0.41 7.17 -13.87
C PRO A 229 1.59 7.63 -14.73
N SER A 230 1.65 8.93 -15.00
CA SER A 230 2.62 9.56 -15.90
C SER A 230 3.56 10.54 -15.21
N SER A 231 3.30 10.83 -13.94
CA SER A 231 4.12 11.73 -13.11
C SER A 231 4.44 11.08 -11.76
N ARG A 232 5.45 11.63 -11.07
CA ARG A 232 5.80 11.22 -9.71
C ARG A 232 4.62 11.38 -8.75
N GLU A 233 3.84 12.45 -8.91
CA GLU A 233 2.66 12.73 -8.10
C GLU A 233 1.57 11.68 -8.32
N GLU A 234 1.29 11.32 -9.58
CA GLU A 234 0.31 10.28 -9.92
C GLU A 234 0.75 8.90 -9.43
N MET A 235 2.06 8.64 -9.42
CA MET A 235 2.64 7.37 -9.00
C MET A 235 2.80 7.27 -7.46
N LEU A 236 2.79 8.39 -6.74
CA LEU A 236 3.04 8.42 -5.29
C LEU A 236 2.07 7.51 -4.50
N PRO A 237 0.75 7.51 -4.73
CA PRO A 237 -0.18 6.64 -4.01
C PRO A 237 0.08 5.14 -4.28
N VAL A 238 0.48 4.81 -5.50
CA VAL A 238 0.86 3.44 -5.91
C VAL A 238 2.14 3.02 -5.16
N MET A 239 3.15 3.89 -5.09
CA MET A 239 4.39 3.62 -4.35
C MET A 239 4.18 3.52 -2.84
N GLN A 240 3.31 4.35 -2.26
CA GLN A 240 2.90 4.25 -0.86
C GLN A 240 2.20 2.91 -0.59
N PHE A 241 1.34 2.47 -1.51
CA PHE A 241 0.69 1.18 -1.40
C PHE A 241 1.70 0.03 -1.46
N PHE A 242 2.65 0.06 -2.40
CA PHE A 242 3.75 -0.91 -2.44
C PHE A 242 4.56 -0.92 -1.13
N ALA A 243 4.97 0.24 -0.65
CA ALA A 243 5.78 0.37 0.56
C ALA A 243 5.10 -0.18 1.83
N ARG A 244 3.76 -0.09 1.91
CA ARG A 244 2.99 -0.62 3.04
C ARG A 244 2.77 -2.14 2.97
N ARG A 245 2.89 -2.76 1.79
CA ARG A 245 2.36 -4.11 1.53
C ARG A 245 3.42 -5.11 1.08
N LEU A 246 4.48 -4.67 0.41
CA LEU A 246 5.60 -5.53 0.02
C LEU A 246 6.51 -5.78 1.23
N ARG A 247 6.95 -7.03 1.38
CA ARG A 247 7.83 -7.48 2.44
C ARG A 247 9.27 -7.06 2.14
N ILE A 248 10.06 -6.89 3.18
CA ILE A 248 11.51 -6.71 3.08
C ILE A 248 12.13 -7.84 3.92
N LEU A 249 12.94 -8.68 3.30
CA LEU A 249 13.81 -9.64 3.98
C LEU A 249 14.91 -8.84 4.67
N ILE A 250 14.79 -8.73 5.99
CA ILE A 250 15.88 -8.18 6.76
C ILE A 250 16.87 -9.32 7.02
N HIS A 251 18.11 -9.20 6.54
CA HIS A 251 19.17 -10.17 6.79
C HIS A 251 19.46 -10.23 8.29
N ASN A 252 19.01 -11.33 8.91
CA ASN A 252 19.32 -11.65 10.29
C ASN A 252 20.82 -11.89 10.44
N THR A 253 21.53 -10.87 10.93
CA THR A 253 22.77 -11.11 11.67
C THR A 253 22.39 -11.16 13.14
N THR A 254 22.16 -12.37 13.66
CA THR A 254 21.98 -12.71 15.09
C THR A 254 20.77 -12.10 15.82
N HIS A 255 20.22 -12.88 16.75
CA HIS A 255 19.03 -12.58 17.55
C HIS A 255 19.06 -11.20 18.24
N GLN A 256 18.40 -10.23 17.62
CA GLN A 256 17.78 -9.08 18.27
C GLN A 256 16.49 -8.81 17.47
N THR A 257 15.36 -8.69 18.16
CA THR A 257 14.07 -8.30 17.56
C THR A 257 14.29 -7.07 16.69
N ASN A 258 14.22 -7.24 15.36
CA ASN A 258 14.75 -6.24 14.44
C ASN A 258 13.81 -5.04 14.38
N MET A 259 14.23 -3.96 15.02
CA MET A 259 13.50 -2.71 15.08
C MET A 259 13.65 -1.99 13.74
N ALA A 260 12.60 -2.05 12.92
CA ALA A 260 12.60 -1.61 11.53
C ALA A 260 12.25 -0.12 11.36
N TYR A 261 11.72 0.52 12.41
CA TYR A 261 11.26 1.91 12.38
C TYR A 261 11.63 2.63 13.67
N ASN A 262 11.93 3.93 13.58
CA ASN A 262 11.94 4.85 14.71
C ASN A 262 10.54 5.46 14.82
N LEU A 263 10.03 5.55 16.04
CA LEU A 263 8.93 6.44 16.40
C LEU A 263 9.52 7.65 17.11
N SER A 264 9.19 8.84 16.64
CA SER A 264 9.67 10.11 17.16
C SER A 264 8.52 11.09 17.34
N ILE A 265 8.72 12.12 18.17
CA ILE A 265 7.87 13.31 18.18
C ILE A 265 8.60 14.42 17.45
N GLU A 266 8.02 14.87 16.35
CA GLU A 266 8.49 15.99 15.54
C GLU A 266 7.89 17.30 16.04
N VAL A 267 8.73 18.33 16.13
CA VAL A 267 8.38 19.63 16.69
C VAL A 267 8.48 20.68 15.59
N PHE A 268 7.41 21.44 15.42
CA PHE A 268 7.26 22.47 14.41
C PHE A 268 7.13 23.86 15.02
N GLY A 269 7.90 24.80 14.48
CA GLY A 269 7.99 26.16 14.97
C GLY A 269 8.67 26.30 16.34
N PRO A 270 9.19 27.49 16.68
CA PRO A 270 10.04 27.67 17.84
C PRO A 270 9.27 27.69 19.17
N GLY A 271 7.97 28.00 19.16
CA GLY A 271 7.12 27.92 20.36
C GLY A 271 7.40 28.96 21.45
N GLU A 272 8.07 30.08 21.11
CA GLU A 272 8.55 31.11 22.07
C GLU A 272 7.43 31.93 22.75
N SER A 273 6.17 31.75 22.35
CA SER A 273 5.03 32.46 22.91
C SER A 273 4.10 31.52 23.66
N ARG A 274 3.61 31.95 24.83
CA ARG A 274 2.59 31.22 25.61
C ARG A 274 1.29 30.98 24.83
N ILE A 275 1.02 31.80 23.82
CA ILE A 275 -0.15 31.69 22.94
C ILE A 275 0.18 30.83 21.71
N HIS A 276 1.36 31.04 21.11
CA HIS A 276 1.86 30.30 19.94
C HIS A 276 2.92 29.27 20.35
N ARG A 277 2.45 28.15 20.92
CA ARG A 277 3.28 27.00 21.24
C ARG A 277 3.76 26.30 19.97
N SER A 278 4.84 25.54 20.07
CA SER A 278 5.27 24.66 18.97
C SER A 278 4.19 23.62 18.68
N HIS A 279 4.01 23.29 17.41
CA HIS A 279 3.14 22.20 17.01
C HIS A 279 3.89 20.86 17.11
N TRP A 280 3.20 19.79 17.51
CA TRP A 280 3.81 18.46 17.64
C TRP A 280 3.07 17.43 16.77
N GLY A 281 3.81 16.46 16.26
CA GLY A 281 3.27 15.30 15.57
C GLY A 281 4.15 14.07 15.78
N PHE A 282 3.60 12.87 15.56
CA PHE A 282 4.38 11.64 15.56
C PHE A 282 5.01 11.43 14.18
N MET A 283 6.31 11.21 14.15
CA MET A 283 7.06 10.84 12.95
C MET A 283 7.49 9.37 13.05
N ILE A 284 7.12 8.57 12.06
CA ILE A 284 7.60 7.19 11.92
C ILE A 284 8.46 7.09 10.67
N ASN A 285 9.74 6.80 10.84
CA ASN A 285 10.69 6.69 9.74
C ASN A 285 11.60 5.46 9.89
N LYS A 286 12.25 5.06 8.79
CA LYS A 286 13.26 3.99 8.87
C LYS A 286 14.52 4.53 9.55
N PRO A 287 15.21 3.73 10.40
CA PRO A 287 16.48 4.13 10.99
C PRO A 287 17.48 4.59 9.92
N GLY A 288 18.09 5.76 10.12
CA GLY A 288 19.04 6.38 9.18
C GLY A 288 18.41 7.05 7.95
N ASN A 289 17.09 6.95 7.74
CA ASN A 289 16.40 7.69 6.67
C ASN A 289 15.78 8.97 7.25
N LEU A 290 16.40 10.11 6.95
CA LEU A 290 15.88 11.45 7.27
C LEU A 290 15.22 12.14 6.07
N GLU A 291 15.02 11.41 4.97
CA GLU A 291 14.41 11.98 3.77
C GLU A 291 12.88 11.83 3.81
N PHE A 292 12.36 10.66 4.18
CA PHE A 292 10.93 10.37 4.18
C PHE A 292 10.44 9.58 5.40
N GLY A 293 9.24 9.91 5.86
CA GLY A 293 8.55 9.23 6.95
C GLY A 293 7.04 9.43 6.93
N ASP A 294 6.35 8.82 7.87
CA ASP A 294 4.91 8.99 8.09
C ASP A 294 4.70 9.95 9.25
N LEU A 295 4.10 11.10 8.97
CA LEU A 295 3.76 12.12 9.96
C LEU A 295 2.28 11.97 10.34
N LEU A 296 2.01 11.70 11.62
CA LEU A 296 0.67 11.60 12.19
C LEU A 296 0.47 12.76 13.15
N GLN A 297 -0.46 13.65 12.82
CA GLN A 297 -0.66 14.89 13.55
C GLN A 297 -2.12 15.34 13.47
N VAL A 298 -2.47 16.33 14.28
CA VAL A 298 -3.75 17.03 14.20
C VAL A 298 -3.54 18.47 13.77
N GLU A 299 -4.29 18.94 12.77
CA GLU A 299 -4.21 20.31 12.27
C GLU A 299 -5.50 21.08 12.62
N VAL A 300 -5.40 22.40 12.75
CA VAL A 300 -6.56 23.26 13.03
C VAL A 300 -7.47 23.26 11.80
N ILE A 301 -8.73 22.83 11.99
CA ILE A 301 -9.77 22.83 10.95
C ILE A 301 -10.77 23.98 11.11
N ASP A 302 -10.87 24.55 12.32
CA ASP A 302 -11.68 25.74 12.62
C ASP A 302 -10.93 26.56 13.67
N SER A 303 -10.41 27.72 13.28
CA SER A 303 -9.61 28.59 14.15
C SER A 303 -10.44 29.34 15.20
N ASP A 304 -11.71 29.61 14.90
CA ASP A 304 -12.61 30.36 15.80
C ASP A 304 -13.05 29.46 16.95
N ARG A 305 -13.27 28.18 16.67
CA ARG A 305 -13.66 27.16 17.65
C ARG A 305 -12.49 26.35 18.20
N LEU A 306 -11.28 26.55 17.66
CA LEU A 306 -10.09 25.75 17.94
C LEU A 306 -10.36 24.24 17.77
N TRP A 307 -11.03 23.88 16.68
CA TRP A 307 -11.24 22.48 16.35
C TRP A 307 -10.05 21.95 15.57
N TYR A 308 -9.65 20.73 15.91
CA TYR A 308 -8.60 20.01 15.24
C TYR A 308 -9.16 18.80 14.49
N GLY A 309 -8.49 18.45 13.40
CA GLY A 309 -8.76 17.23 12.63
C GLY A 309 -7.49 16.41 12.51
N PHE A 310 -7.63 15.08 12.58
CA PHE A 310 -6.53 14.16 12.28
C PHE A 310 -6.12 14.31 10.81
N ALA A 311 -4.84 14.61 10.58
CA ALA A 311 -4.29 14.98 9.29
C ALA A 311 -2.98 14.22 9.01
N PRO A 312 -3.05 12.88 8.77
CA PRO A 312 -1.87 12.08 8.53
C PRO A 312 -1.26 12.36 7.15
N ARG A 313 0.08 12.39 7.08
CA ARG A 313 0.85 12.49 5.84
C ARG A 313 1.82 11.31 5.74
N TYR A 314 1.51 10.37 4.87
CA TYR A 314 2.34 9.17 4.66
C TYR A 314 3.43 9.43 3.62
N ALA A 315 4.63 8.87 3.84
CA ALA A 315 5.80 9.07 2.98
C ALA A 315 6.08 10.56 2.64
N THR A 316 5.89 11.44 3.62
CA THR A 316 6.21 12.87 3.51
C THR A 316 7.69 13.12 3.76
N LYS A 317 8.20 14.26 3.30
CA LYS A 317 9.52 14.73 3.72
C LYS A 317 9.53 14.93 5.23
N ILE A 318 10.58 14.44 5.89
CA ILE A 318 10.81 14.65 7.33
C ILE A 318 11.24 16.09 7.55
N ILE A 319 12.26 16.53 6.80
CA ILE A 319 12.73 17.91 6.88
C ILE A 319 11.78 18.82 6.08
N ASP A 320 10.79 19.37 6.76
CA ASP A 320 9.92 20.46 6.31
C ASP A 320 10.47 21.81 6.80
N LYS A 321 10.24 22.90 6.05
CA LYS A 321 10.65 24.27 6.43
C LYS A 321 10.13 24.71 7.80
N ALA A 322 9.03 24.14 8.27
CA ALA A 322 8.44 24.46 9.57
C ALA A 322 8.95 23.58 10.71
N ALA A 323 9.63 22.47 10.42
CA ALA A 323 10.10 21.52 11.43
C ALA A 323 11.44 22.00 12.02
N VAL A 324 11.53 22.02 13.35
CA VAL A 324 12.75 22.43 14.10
C VAL A 324 13.62 21.20 14.41
N GLY A 325 13.00 20.04 14.56
CA GLY A 325 13.67 18.79 14.86
C GLY A 325 12.69 17.73 15.34
N MET A 326 13.22 16.57 15.70
CA MET A 326 12.44 15.49 16.26
C MET A 326 13.18 14.75 17.37
N CYS A 327 12.42 14.22 18.32
CA CYS A 327 12.90 13.45 19.45
C CYS A 327 12.49 11.99 19.32
N LYS A 328 13.45 11.09 19.16
CA LYS A 328 13.18 9.64 19.10
C LYS A 328 12.66 9.15 20.45
N ILE A 329 11.54 8.41 20.44
CA ILE A 329 10.90 7.88 21.65
C ILE A 329 10.85 6.35 21.69
N ALA A 330 10.85 5.68 20.54
CA ALA A 330 10.88 4.23 20.49
C ALA A 330 11.47 3.70 19.19
N ASP A 331 11.87 2.45 19.27
CA ASP A 331 12.19 1.58 18.16
C ASP A 331 10.99 0.63 17.95
N LEU A 332 10.56 0.42 16.72
CA LEU A 332 9.38 -0.37 16.39
C LEU A 332 9.71 -1.44 15.35
N THR A 333 9.18 -2.65 15.55
CA THR A 333 9.06 -3.65 14.48
C THR A 333 8.02 -3.21 13.43
N SER A 334 7.97 -3.90 12.28
CA SER A 334 6.93 -3.63 11.26
C SER A 334 5.50 -3.81 11.78
N GLN A 335 5.28 -4.79 12.66
CA GLN A 335 3.98 -5.02 13.28
C GLN A 335 3.65 -3.91 14.27
N GLN A 336 4.58 -3.58 15.17
CA GLN A 336 4.42 -2.50 16.14
C GLN A 336 4.20 -1.13 15.46
N ARG A 337 4.82 -0.87 14.30
CA ARG A 337 4.49 0.31 13.48
C ARG A 337 3.01 0.34 13.10
N HIS A 338 2.49 -0.78 12.60
CA HIS A 338 1.08 -0.85 12.20
C HIS A 338 0.15 -0.65 13.39
N ASP A 339 0.50 -1.24 14.53
CA ASP A 339 -0.26 -1.12 15.77
C ASP A 339 -0.22 0.32 16.32
N ALA A 340 0.95 0.97 16.29
CA ALA A 340 1.13 2.36 16.70
C ALA A 340 0.30 3.34 15.86
N ILE A 341 0.34 3.21 14.52
CA ILE A 341 -0.47 4.04 13.61
C ILE A 341 -1.95 3.91 13.96
N ARG A 342 -2.43 2.68 14.14
CA ARG A 342 -3.84 2.40 14.46
C ARG A 342 -4.25 2.95 15.83
N ILE A 343 -3.35 2.96 16.82
CA ILE A 343 -3.62 3.55 18.14
C ILE A 343 -3.68 5.07 18.04
N ILE A 344 -2.70 5.68 17.39
CA ILE A 344 -2.64 7.14 17.19
C ILE A 344 -3.86 7.65 16.41
N GLU A 345 -4.27 6.93 15.34
CA GLU A 345 -5.44 7.29 14.53
C GLU A 345 -6.77 7.21 15.30
N LYS A 346 -6.86 6.36 16.33
CA LYS A 346 -8.05 6.25 17.17
C LYS A 346 -8.18 7.35 18.21
N GLU A 347 -7.10 8.08 18.50
CA GLU A 347 -7.12 9.15 19.49
C GLU A 347 -7.95 10.34 18.97
N PRO A 348 -9.08 10.70 19.62
CA PRO A 348 -9.96 11.74 19.13
C PRO A 348 -9.25 13.09 19.03
N ALA A 349 -9.29 13.71 17.85
CA ALA A 349 -8.77 15.06 17.66
C ALA A 349 -9.51 16.06 18.58
N PRO A 350 -8.79 17.01 19.23
CA PRO A 350 -9.41 17.97 20.13
C PRO A 350 -10.49 18.83 19.46
N LYS A 351 -11.67 18.92 20.08
CA LYS A 351 -12.80 19.76 19.64
C LYS A 351 -13.22 20.80 20.66
N ASN A 352 -12.39 21.03 21.67
CA ASN A 352 -12.66 21.99 22.73
C ASN A 352 -11.56 23.07 22.74
N SER A 353 -11.88 24.23 23.32
CA SER A 353 -10.97 25.38 23.39
C SER A 353 -9.75 25.20 24.31
N ILE A 354 -9.56 24.00 24.88
CA ILE A 354 -8.55 23.69 25.89
C ILE A 354 -7.47 22.78 25.32
N GLY A 355 -7.86 21.69 24.64
CA GLY A 355 -6.96 20.69 24.07
C GLY A 355 -6.32 21.17 22.77
N ARG A 356 -4.99 21.15 22.71
CA ARG A 356 -4.20 21.50 21.52
C ARG A 356 -3.50 20.25 20.97
N CYS A 357 -2.74 20.41 19.90
CA CYS A 357 -1.95 19.34 19.30
C CYS A 357 -0.99 18.64 20.30
N GLN A 358 -0.39 19.38 21.23
CA GLN A 358 0.50 18.81 22.25
C GLN A 358 -0.25 17.92 23.24
N ASP A 359 -1.47 18.30 23.61
CA ASP A 359 -2.33 17.50 24.50
C ASP A 359 -2.78 16.22 23.80
N TRP A 360 -3.14 16.29 22.51
CA TRP A 360 -3.45 15.11 21.70
C TRP A 360 -2.26 14.14 21.57
N VAL A 361 -1.04 14.66 21.38
CA VAL A 361 0.17 13.82 21.39
C VAL A 361 0.35 13.15 22.75
N PHE A 362 0.12 13.87 23.85
CA PHE A 362 0.18 13.30 25.19
C PHE A 362 -0.87 12.20 25.42
N ASP A 363 -2.12 12.40 25.01
CA ASP A 363 -3.19 11.41 25.15
C ASP A 363 -2.89 10.14 24.33
N ALA A 364 -2.42 10.31 23.09
CA ALA A 364 -1.97 9.20 22.25
C ALA A 364 -0.76 8.46 22.86
N LEU A 365 0.18 9.17 23.50
CA LEU A 365 1.32 8.56 24.20
C LEU A 365 0.86 7.68 25.37
N LEU A 366 -0.18 8.06 26.11
CA LEU A 366 -0.73 7.21 27.17
C LEU A 366 -1.20 5.87 26.60
N ALA A 367 -1.92 5.89 25.46
CA ALA A 367 -2.38 4.68 24.80
C ALA A 367 -1.22 3.83 24.25
N LEU A 368 -0.21 4.46 23.65
CA LEU A 368 0.99 3.77 23.17
C LEU A 368 1.80 3.13 24.30
N GLU A 369 1.87 3.78 25.47
CA GLU A 369 2.57 3.26 26.65
C GLU A 369 1.82 2.08 27.28
N ILE A 370 0.48 2.14 27.35
CA ILE A 370 -0.38 1.03 27.81
C ILE A 370 -0.19 -0.22 26.92
N GLU A 371 -0.04 -0.03 25.62
CA GLU A 371 0.15 -1.10 24.63
C GLU A 371 1.63 -1.50 24.47
N GLU A 372 2.52 -1.03 25.36
CA GLU A 372 3.95 -1.34 25.38
C GLU A 372 4.69 -1.02 24.05
N LEU A 373 4.20 -0.03 23.29
CA LEU A 373 4.81 0.43 22.04
C LEU A 373 5.84 1.53 22.25
N VAL A 374 5.83 2.18 23.41
CA VAL A 374 6.87 3.11 23.87
C VAL A 374 7.34 2.70 25.27
N PRO A 375 8.58 3.04 25.67
CA PRO A 375 9.08 2.74 27.01
C PRO A 375 8.19 3.33 28.12
N SER A 376 8.11 2.64 29.25
CA SER A 376 7.42 3.19 30.41
C SER A 376 8.08 4.50 30.89
N GLY A 377 7.27 5.49 31.26
CA GLY A 377 7.66 6.85 31.61
C GLY A 377 7.67 7.83 30.44
N THR A 378 7.44 7.37 29.20
CA THR A 378 7.43 8.24 28.01
C THR A 378 6.32 9.30 28.12
N SER A 379 5.08 8.92 28.48
CA SER A 379 3.99 9.88 28.62
C SER A 379 4.25 10.90 29.73
N ALA A 380 4.82 10.46 30.86
CA ALA A 380 5.17 11.35 31.98
C ALA A 380 6.22 12.38 31.58
N PHE A 381 7.27 11.97 30.85
CA PHE A 381 8.28 12.89 30.31
C PHE A 381 7.65 13.94 29.39
N TRP A 382 6.81 13.51 28.44
CA TRP A 382 6.20 14.42 27.47
C TRP A 382 5.13 15.33 28.07
N LYS A 383 4.48 14.91 29.15
CA LYS A 383 3.58 15.78 29.93
C LYS A 383 4.29 17.02 30.44
N ASP A 384 5.52 16.86 30.93
CA ASP A 384 6.33 17.98 31.45
C ASP A 384 6.84 18.90 30.34
N MET A 385 6.82 18.45 29.09
CA MET A 385 7.22 19.22 27.91
C MET A 385 6.10 20.11 27.36
N ILE A 386 4.84 19.89 27.77
CA ILE A 386 3.70 20.65 27.26
C ILE A 386 3.90 22.14 27.53
N GLY A 387 3.81 22.94 26.47
CA GLY A 387 3.96 24.39 26.52
C GLY A 387 5.38 24.92 26.55
N ARG A 388 6.41 24.05 26.57
CA ARG A 388 7.80 24.48 26.45
C ARG A 388 8.16 24.87 25.00
N PRO A 389 9.07 25.83 24.81
CA PRO A 389 9.59 26.16 23.48
C PRO A 389 10.45 25.02 22.92
N ALA A 390 10.61 24.98 21.60
CA ALA A 390 11.29 23.89 20.91
C ALA A 390 12.75 23.69 21.38
N HIS A 391 13.45 24.78 21.73
CA HIS A 391 14.82 24.70 22.22
C HIS A 391 14.92 24.03 23.61
N GLU A 392 13.93 24.22 24.48
CA GLU A 392 13.85 23.52 25.77
C GLU A 392 13.49 22.04 25.60
N VAL A 393 12.58 21.72 24.67
CA VAL A 393 12.25 20.33 24.32
C VAL A 393 13.48 19.62 23.77
N ALA A 394 14.22 20.27 22.88
CA ALA A 394 15.47 19.75 22.33
C ALA A 394 16.51 19.49 23.43
N ALA A 395 16.71 20.44 24.34
CA ALA A 395 17.62 20.29 25.46
C ALA A 395 17.22 19.13 26.39
N ALA A 396 15.91 18.95 26.65
CA ALA A 396 15.39 17.86 27.48
C ALA A 396 15.53 16.48 26.80
N CYS A 397 15.34 16.41 25.48
CA CYS A 397 15.51 15.18 24.70
C CYS A 397 16.98 14.74 24.56
N GLY A 398 17.93 15.66 24.70
CA GLY A 398 19.36 15.35 24.72
C GLY A 398 19.80 14.57 23.48
N THR A 399 20.40 13.39 23.67
CA THR A 399 20.90 12.55 22.58
C THR A 399 19.80 11.93 21.72
N GLN A 400 18.54 11.98 22.14
CA GLN A 400 17.40 11.54 21.32
C GLN A 400 16.93 12.61 20.34
N TRP A 401 17.43 13.85 20.45
CA TRP A 401 17.06 14.94 19.57
C TRP A 401 17.86 14.92 18.25
N THR A 402 17.15 15.06 17.13
CA THR A 402 17.71 15.34 15.80
C THR A 402 17.26 16.74 15.37
N CYS A 403 18.22 17.65 15.17
CA CYS A 403 17.95 19.01 14.71
C CYS A 403 17.74 19.07 13.20
N PHE A 404 16.86 19.95 12.74
CA PHE A 404 16.68 20.28 11.32
C PHE A 404 17.09 21.74 11.12
N ASP A 405 18.09 21.96 10.26
CA ASP A 405 18.69 23.27 9.98
C ASP A 405 17.89 24.10 8.96
#